data_AF-A0A2R9T086-F1
#
_entry.id   AF-A0A2R9T086-F1
#
_cell.length_a   1.000
_cell.length_b   1.000
_cell.length_c   1.000
_cell.angle_alpha   90.00
_cell.angle_beta   90.00
_cell.angle_gamma   90.00
#
_symmetry.space_group_name_H-M   'P 1'
#
loop_
_entity.id
_entity.type
_entity.pdbx_description
1 polymer ?
#
loop_
_entity_poly.entity_id
_entity_poly.type
_entity_poly.pdbx_seq_one_letter_code
_entity_poly.pdbx_strand_id
1 'polypeptide(L)'
;MDRSIMLAYLRSVELMRERIPSFHEYPFNLPAVAGLDGLDFHPKVTYIVGENGMGKSTLLEAIATALGFNPEGGTINFSFSTEETHSKLHEYIRTVRGARKPRDGFFFRAESYYNVATNIDRLDAEVSIGPPIKDSYGGKSLHQQSHGESFFATFLHRFWGNGLYIMDEPEAALSPFRQLALLR
;
A
#
# COMPACT_ATOMS: atom_id res chain seq x y z
N MET A 1 -27.49 8.97 8.23
CA MET A 1 -26.27 8.59 7.47
C MET A 1 -25.09 9.15 8.23
N ASP A 2 -24.17 8.29 8.69
CA ASP A 2 -23.02 8.73 9.49
C ASP A 2 -22.14 9.67 8.66
N ARG A 3 -21.86 10.88 9.18
CA ARG A 3 -21.02 11.90 8.55
C ARG A 3 -19.60 11.39 8.29
N SER A 4 -19.16 10.39 9.05
CA SER A 4 -17.83 9.78 8.92
C SER A 4 -17.61 9.09 7.57
N ILE A 5 -18.66 8.48 6.99
CA ILE A 5 -18.60 7.76 5.71
C ILE A 5 -18.34 8.74 4.54
N MET A 6 -18.84 9.98 4.64
CA MET A 6 -18.58 11.00 3.63
C MET A 6 -17.15 11.54 3.65
N LEU A 7 -16.41 11.32 4.74
CA LEU A 7 -15.02 11.75 4.90
C LEU A 7 -14.01 10.68 4.50
N ALA A 8 -14.44 9.42 4.30
CA ALA A 8 -13.57 8.32 3.91
C ALA A 8 -13.00 8.50 2.49
N TYR A 9 -11.72 8.20 2.28
CA TYR A 9 -11.11 8.19 0.95
C TYR A 9 -11.51 6.94 0.15
N LEU A 10 -11.47 5.79 0.81
CA LEU A 10 -11.96 4.50 0.31
C LEU A 10 -13.08 4.04 1.26
N ARG A 11 -14.26 3.76 0.70
CA ARG A 11 -15.45 3.34 1.46
C ARG A 11 -15.58 1.83 1.47
N SER A 12 -15.45 1.21 0.29
CA SER A 12 -15.50 -0.24 0.16
C SER A 12 -14.73 -0.69 -1.09
N VAL A 13 -14.47 -1.99 -1.15
CA VAL A 13 -14.12 -2.68 -2.39
C VAL A 13 -15.11 -3.81 -2.64
N GLU A 14 -15.38 -4.08 -3.91
CA GLU A 14 -16.24 -5.17 -4.34
C GLU A 14 -15.46 -6.08 -5.29
N LEU A 15 -15.62 -7.39 -5.14
CA LEU A 15 -15.10 -8.34 -6.09
C LEU A 15 -16.11 -8.47 -7.24
N MET A 16 -15.69 -8.19 -8.47
CA MET A 16 -16.50 -8.38 -9.68
C MET A 16 -16.54 -9.86 -10.05
N ARG A 17 -17.19 -10.66 -9.21
CA ARG A 17 -17.24 -12.13 -9.29
C ARG A 17 -17.76 -12.63 -10.61
N GLU A 18 -18.69 -11.92 -11.22
CA GLU A 18 -19.27 -12.23 -12.53
C GLU A 18 -18.25 -12.18 -13.68
N ARG A 19 -17.10 -11.52 -13.47
CA ARG A 19 -16.01 -11.45 -14.44
C ARG A 19 -14.94 -12.51 -14.21
N ILE A 20 -14.94 -13.18 -13.06
CA ILE A 20 -13.88 -14.13 -12.69
C ILE A 20 -14.00 -15.41 -13.53
N PRO A 21 -12.92 -15.84 -14.21
CA PRO A 21 -12.97 -17.02 -15.07
C PRO A 21 -13.08 -18.32 -14.28
N SER A 22 -12.41 -18.43 -13.13
CA SER A 22 -12.40 -19.62 -12.29
C SER A 22 -11.95 -19.29 -10.87
N PHE A 23 -12.61 -19.86 -9.86
CA PHE A 23 -12.18 -19.81 -8.45
C PHE A 23 -11.23 -20.97 -8.07
N HIS A 24 -10.80 -21.78 -9.04
CA HIS A 24 -9.86 -22.88 -8.81
C HIS A 24 -8.39 -22.50 -9.09
N GLU A 25 -8.16 -21.31 -9.66
CA GLU A 25 -6.84 -20.83 -10.06
C GLU A 25 -6.40 -19.64 -9.23
N TYR A 26 -5.09 -19.47 -9.07
CA TYR A 26 -4.53 -18.28 -8.46
C TYR A 26 -4.84 -17.05 -9.34
N PRO A 27 -5.17 -15.88 -8.77
CA PRO A 27 -5.27 -15.55 -7.35
C PRO A 27 -6.66 -15.82 -6.73
N PHE A 28 -7.64 -16.28 -7.51
CA PHE A 28 -9.03 -16.37 -7.09
C PHE A 28 -9.33 -17.52 -6.14
N ASN A 29 -8.49 -18.55 -6.13
CA ASN A 29 -8.58 -19.68 -5.21
C ASN A 29 -8.05 -19.38 -3.79
N LEU A 30 -7.45 -18.20 -3.58
CA LEU A 30 -7.01 -17.78 -2.26
C LEU A 30 -8.23 -17.59 -1.34
N PRO A 31 -8.21 -18.09 -0.09
CA PRO A 31 -9.38 -18.02 0.80
C PRO A 31 -9.93 -16.60 1.01
N ALA A 32 -9.06 -15.59 1.18
CA ALA A 32 -9.46 -14.20 1.35
C ALA A 32 -10.10 -13.60 0.09
N VAL A 33 -9.85 -14.16 -1.09
CA VAL A 33 -10.42 -13.71 -2.37
C VAL A 33 -11.68 -14.50 -2.69
N ALA A 34 -11.63 -15.83 -2.57
CA ALA A 34 -12.76 -16.72 -2.81
C ALA A 34 -13.94 -16.46 -1.87
N GLY A 35 -13.69 -15.98 -0.65
CA GLY A 35 -14.71 -15.59 0.32
C GLY A 35 -15.18 -14.13 0.21
N LEU A 36 -14.58 -13.32 -0.67
CA LEU A 36 -14.88 -11.90 -0.79
C LEU A 36 -16.07 -11.67 -1.73
N ASP A 37 -17.10 -11.01 -1.23
CA ASP A 37 -18.12 -10.36 -2.07
C ASP A 37 -17.85 -8.85 -2.13
N GLY A 38 -17.71 -8.25 -0.95
CA GLY A 38 -17.20 -6.90 -0.77
C GLY A 38 -16.63 -6.72 0.64
N LEU A 39 -15.87 -5.65 0.82
CA LEU A 39 -15.25 -5.28 2.08
C LEU A 39 -15.46 -3.78 2.32
N ASP A 40 -16.19 -3.45 3.37
CA ASP A 40 -16.35 -2.08 3.84
C ASP A 40 -15.15 -1.67 4.71
N PHE A 41 -14.65 -0.46 4.48
CA PHE A 41 -13.55 0.10 5.25
C PHE A 41 -14.07 1.10 6.28
N HIS A 42 -13.49 1.02 7.47
CA HIS A 42 -13.66 2.07 8.47
C HIS A 42 -12.95 3.36 7.98
N PRO A 43 -13.53 4.55 8.16
CA PRO A 43 -13.00 5.83 7.65
C PRO A 43 -11.65 6.26 8.25
N LYS A 44 -11.13 5.53 9.24
CA LYS A 44 -9.85 5.81 9.92
C LYS A 44 -8.82 4.70 9.65
N VAL A 45 -9.01 3.54 10.28
CA VAL A 45 -8.10 2.39 10.18
C VAL A 45 -8.92 1.12 10.07
N THR A 46 -8.52 0.23 9.16
CA THR A 46 -9.07 -1.12 9.01
C THR A 46 -7.91 -2.10 9.07
N TYR A 47 -8.02 -3.12 9.91
CA TYR A 47 -7.03 -4.19 10.01
C TYR A 47 -7.54 -5.43 9.28
N ILE A 48 -6.72 -5.98 8.38
CA ILE A 48 -6.99 -7.26 7.72
C ILE A 48 -6.10 -8.31 8.39
N VAL A 49 -6.72 -9.21 9.13
CA VAL A 49 -6.02 -10.26 9.91
C VAL A 49 -6.47 -11.64 9.45
N GLY A 50 -5.59 -12.62 9.61
CA GLY A 50 -5.84 -14.01 9.19
C GLY A 50 -4.54 -14.81 9.10
N GLU A 51 -4.65 -16.12 8.94
CA GLU A 51 -3.49 -17.01 8.88
C GLU A 51 -2.58 -16.73 7.67
N ASN A 52 -1.34 -17.21 7.76
CA ASN A 52 -0.38 -17.16 6.66
C ASN A 52 -0.89 -17.99 5.47
N GLY A 53 -0.73 -17.49 4.26
CA GLY A 53 -1.23 -18.14 3.04
C GLY A 53 -2.70 -17.88 2.71
N MET A 54 -3.46 -17.14 3.53
CA MET A 54 -4.87 -16.83 3.25
C MET A 54 -5.07 -15.85 2.07
N GLY A 55 -4.01 -15.19 1.59
CA GLY A 55 -4.08 -14.21 0.49
C GLY A 55 -4.28 -12.76 0.91
N LYS A 56 -3.95 -12.41 2.16
CA LYS A 56 -4.06 -11.03 2.70
C LYS A 56 -3.25 -10.03 1.88
N SER A 57 -1.96 -10.32 1.68
CA SER A 57 -1.03 -9.50 0.90
C SER A 57 -1.47 -9.38 -0.55
N THR A 58 -1.94 -10.48 -1.17
CA THR A 58 -2.50 -10.45 -2.53
C THR A 58 -3.73 -9.55 -2.64
N LEU A 59 -4.63 -9.59 -1.64
CA LEU A 59 -5.79 -8.71 -1.60
C LEU A 59 -5.39 -7.24 -1.41
N LEU A 60 -4.45 -6.95 -0.51
CA LEU A 60 -3.94 -5.60 -0.28
C LEU A 60 -3.22 -5.04 -1.52
N GLU A 61 -2.38 -5.84 -2.17
CA GLU A 61 -1.74 -5.51 -3.45
C GLU A 61 -2.79 -5.16 -4.50
N ALA A 62 -3.83 -5.98 -4.63
CA ALA A 62 -4.87 -5.77 -5.63
C ALA A 62 -5.68 -4.50 -5.36
N ILE A 63 -5.99 -4.21 -4.10
CA ILE A 63 -6.67 -2.96 -3.69
C ILE A 63 -5.76 -1.76 -3.99
N ALA A 64 -4.49 -1.81 -3.61
CA ALA A 64 -3.55 -0.72 -3.84
C ALA A 64 -3.34 -0.44 -5.33
N THR A 65 -3.21 -1.49 -6.13
CA THR A 65 -3.05 -1.40 -7.59
C THR A 65 -4.32 -0.84 -8.25
N ALA A 66 -5.51 -1.30 -7.85
CA ALA A 66 -6.78 -0.74 -8.31
C ALA A 66 -6.99 0.73 -7.89
N LEU A 67 -6.26 1.19 -6.87
CA LEU A 67 -6.24 2.59 -6.46
C LEU A 67 -5.27 3.45 -7.28
N GLY A 68 -4.36 2.83 -8.02
CA GLY A 68 -3.34 3.45 -8.87
C GLY A 68 -1.93 3.42 -8.27
N PHE A 69 -1.71 2.75 -7.14
CA PHE A 69 -0.36 2.58 -6.60
C PHE A 69 0.43 1.58 -7.43
N ASN A 70 1.76 1.74 -7.41
CA ASN A 70 2.66 0.72 -7.93
C ASN A 70 2.51 -0.57 -7.09
N PRO A 71 2.37 -1.75 -7.70
CA PRO A 71 2.27 -3.00 -6.95
C PRO A 71 3.48 -3.26 -6.04
N GLU A 72 4.69 -2.83 -6.40
CA GLU A 72 5.90 -2.94 -5.55
C GLU A 72 5.95 -1.89 -4.43
N GLY A 73 4.97 -1.01 -4.36
CA GLY A 73 4.81 0.00 -3.31
C GLY A 73 5.36 1.38 -3.68
N GLY A 74 5.31 2.29 -2.71
CA GLY A 74 5.65 3.69 -2.88
C GLY A 74 4.44 4.59 -3.09
N THR A 75 4.70 5.77 -3.66
CA THR A 75 3.67 6.78 -3.93
C THR A 75 2.94 6.48 -5.24
N ILE A 76 1.79 7.12 -5.46
CA ILE A 76 1.01 6.96 -6.70
C ILE A 76 1.79 7.40 -7.98
N ASN A 77 2.84 8.20 -7.82
CA ASN A 77 3.65 8.70 -8.94
C ASN A 77 4.83 7.77 -9.28
N PHE A 78 4.97 6.64 -8.57
CA PHE A 78 6.06 5.71 -8.83
C PHE A 78 5.66 4.72 -9.92
N SER A 79 6.49 4.63 -10.95
CA SER A 79 6.30 3.74 -12.09
C SER A 79 7.61 3.01 -12.36
N PHE A 80 7.86 1.96 -11.59
CA PHE A 80 8.96 1.01 -11.79
C PHE A 80 8.39 -0.42 -11.71
N SER A 81 9.13 -1.38 -12.24
CA SER A 81 8.79 -2.80 -12.15
C SER A 81 10.10 -3.58 -12.18
N THR A 82 10.30 -4.47 -11.20
CA THR A 82 11.43 -5.42 -11.24
C THR A 82 11.07 -6.70 -11.99
N GLU A 83 9.84 -7.21 -11.84
CA GLU A 83 9.30 -8.40 -12.50
C GLU A 83 7.76 -8.29 -12.61
N GLU A 84 7.17 -8.66 -13.76
CA GLU A 84 5.69 -8.70 -13.94
C GLU A 84 5.06 -9.93 -13.26
N THR A 85 5.24 -10.07 -11.95
CA THR A 85 4.71 -11.20 -11.16
C THR A 85 3.45 -10.85 -10.37
N HIS A 86 2.97 -9.62 -10.48
CA HIS A 86 1.83 -9.12 -9.72
C HIS A 86 0.51 -9.79 -10.10
N SER A 87 -0.37 -9.85 -9.11
CA SER A 87 -1.68 -10.47 -9.26
C SER A 87 -2.58 -9.69 -10.20
N LYS A 88 -3.22 -10.37 -11.15
CA LYS A 88 -4.29 -9.79 -12.00
C LYS A 88 -5.57 -9.48 -11.22
N LEU A 89 -5.64 -9.81 -9.93
CA LEU A 89 -6.82 -9.60 -9.08
C LEU A 89 -7.31 -8.15 -9.10
N HIS A 90 -6.41 -7.16 -9.24
CA HIS A 90 -6.78 -5.75 -9.27
C HIS A 90 -7.75 -5.40 -10.41
N GLU A 91 -7.70 -6.13 -11.54
CA GLU A 91 -8.62 -5.95 -12.68
C GLU A 91 -10.06 -6.37 -12.34
N TYR A 92 -10.23 -7.16 -11.28
CA TYR A 92 -11.49 -7.72 -10.80
C TYR A 92 -11.97 -7.03 -9.52
N ILE A 93 -11.25 -6.03 -9.02
CA ILE A 93 -11.64 -5.22 -7.86
C ILE A 93 -12.26 -3.91 -8.32
N ARG A 94 -13.47 -3.63 -7.84
CA ARG A 94 -14.10 -2.32 -7.97
C ARG A 94 -13.89 -1.54 -6.67
N THR A 95 -13.32 -0.34 -6.77
CA THR A 95 -13.14 0.54 -5.60
C THR A 95 -14.29 1.54 -5.49
N VAL A 96 -14.92 1.62 -4.32
CA VAL A 96 -15.93 2.63 -4.01
C VAL A 96 -15.27 3.73 -3.19
N ARG A 97 -14.97 4.85 -3.85
CA ARG A 97 -14.28 5.99 -3.21
C ARG A 97 -15.27 6.98 -2.62
N GLY A 98 -14.83 7.76 -1.63
CA GLY A 98 -15.60 8.91 -1.14
C GLY A 98 -15.44 10.14 -2.03
N ALA A 99 -16.14 11.22 -1.69
CA ALA A 99 -16.10 12.47 -2.45
C ALA A 99 -14.77 13.24 -2.32
N ARG A 100 -14.05 13.02 -1.20
CA ARG A 100 -12.76 13.67 -0.95
C ARG A 100 -11.64 12.86 -1.61
N LYS A 101 -10.76 13.55 -2.34
CA LYS A 101 -9.52 12.95 -2.86
C LYS A 101 -8.41 13.08 -1.80
N PRO A 102 -7.64 12.02 -1.50
CA PRO A 102 -6.50 12.13 -0.59
C PRO A 102 -5.42 13.02 -1.22
N ARG A 103 -4.77 13.85 -0.39
CA ARG A 103 -3.66 14.72 -0.83
C ARG A 103 -2.32 13.99 -0.80
N ASP A 104 -2.27 12.91 -0.05
CA ASP A 104 -1.11 12.05 0.10
C ASP A 104 -1.54 10.59 -0.02
N GLY A 105 -0.60 9.71 -0.37
CA GLY A 105 -0.86 8.30 -0.40
C GLY A 105 0.42 7.50 -0.54
N PHE A 106 0.41 6.34 0.10
CA PHE A 106 1.54 5.42 0.07
C PHE A 106 1.04 3.98 0.17
N PHE A 107 1.60 3.10 -0.65
CA PHE A 107 1.50 1.67 -0.47
C PHE A 107 2.82 1.13 0.07
N PHE A 108 2.83 0.69 1.32
CA PHE A 108 4.00 0.14 1.99
C PHE A 108 3.96 -1.38 1.91
N ARG A 109 5.00 -1.99 1.36
CA ARG A 109 5.22 -3.44 1.38
C ARG A 109 6.61 -3.71 1.92
N ALA A 110 6.71 -4.49 3.00
CA ALA A 110 8.00 -4.81 3.58
C ALA A 110 8.92 -5.55 2.59
N GLU A 111 8.38 -6.52 1.84
CA GLU A 111 9.15 -7.39 0.96
C GLU A 111 9.80 -6.67 -0.24
N SER A 112 9.12 -5.67 -0.81
CA SER A 112 9.57 -4.95 -2.01
C SER A 112 10.07 -3.53 -1.71
N TYR A 113 10.18 -3.16 -0.42
CA TYR A 113 10.59 -1.82 -0.01
C TYR A 113 11.98 -1.42 -0.52
N TYR A 114 12.87 -2.40 -0.70
CA TYR A 114 14.19 -2.18 -1.30
C TYR A 114 14.10 -1.57 -2.72
N ASN A 115 13.09 -1.96 -3.50
CA ASN A 115 12.88 -1.46 -4.86
C ASN A 115 12.41 0.00 -4.84
N VAL A 116 11.56 0.36 -3.86
CA VAL A 116 11.14 1.74 -3.59
C VAL A 116 12.34 2.62 -3.29
N ALA A 117 13.23 2.17 -2.38
CA ALA A 117 14.46 2.88 -2.03
C ALA A 117 15.38 3.07 -3.24
N THR A 118 15.55 2.03 -4.04
CA THR A 118 16.36 2.07 -5.27
C THR A 118 15.79 3.06 -6.28
N ASN A 119 14.46 3.07 -6.47
CA ASN A 119 13.82 4.00 -7.38
C ASN A 119 13.96 5.45 -6.91
N ILE A 120 13.91 5.73 -5.60
CA ILE A 120 14.14 7.07 -5.05
C ILE A 120 15.57 7.54 -5.37
N ASP A 121 16.58 6.73 -5.06
CA ASP A 121 17.98 7.11 -5.32
C ASP A 121 18.24 7.30 -6.82
N ARG A 122 17.61 6.49 -7.68
CA ARG A 122 17.68 6.62 -9.14
C ARG A 122 17.08 7.94 -9.62
N LEU A 123 15.88 8.29 -9.14
CA LEU A 123 15.21 9.55 -9.51
C LEU A 123 15.95 10.77 -8.97
N ASP A 124 16.56 10.69 -7.79
CA ASP A 124 17.37 11.77 -7.21
C ASP A 124 18.71 11.97 -7.93
N ALA A 125 19.20 10.97 -8.66
CA ALA A 125 20.37 11.10 -9.52
C ALA A 125 20.06 11.77 -10.86
N GLU A 126 18.79 11.81 -11.28
CA GLU A 126 18.36 12.51 -12.49
C GLU A 126 18.32 14.04 -12.26
N VAL A 127 18.62 14.83 -13.29
CA VAL A 127 18.58 16.30 -13.17
C VAL A 127 17.13 16.76 -13.06
N SER A 128 16.75 17.28 -11.89
CA SER A 128 15.42 17.80 -11.59
C SER A 128 15.50 19.25 -11.08
N ILE A 129 14.43 20.01 -11.31
CA ILE A 129 14.28 21.39 -10.83
C ILE A 129 13.82 21.41 -9.35
N GLY A 130 13.25 20.30 -8.87
CA GLY A 130 12.73 20.17 -7.51
C GLY A 130 13.78 19.73 -6.48
N PRO A 131 13.45 19.81 -5.17
CA PRO A 131 14.27 19.21 -4.14
C PRO A 131 14.36 17.68 -4.32
N PRO A 132 15.44 17.04 -3.85
CA PRO A 132 15.56 15.59 -3.83
C PRO A 132 14.37 14.92 -3.13
N ILE A 133 13.88 13.83 -3.70
CA ILE A 133 12.81 13.00 -3.15
C ILE A 133 13.18 12.48 -1.77
N LYS A 134 14.45 12.08 -1.54
CA LYS A 134 14.93 11.60 -0.22
C LYS A 134 14.70 12.59 0.93
N ASP A 135 14.53 13.88 0.66
CA ASP A 135 14.22 14.88 1.68
C ASP A 135 12.84 14.64 2.30
N SER A 136 11.92 14.04 1.55
CA SER A 136 10.63 13.55 2.04
C SER A 136 10.73 12.29 2.91
N TYR A 137 11.93 11.73 3.05
CA TYR A 137 12.24 10.50 3.79
C TYR A 137 13.35 10.74 4.84
N GLY A 138 13.58 11.98 5.26
CA GLY A 138 14.58 12.33 6.28
C GLY A 138 15.95 12.75 5.73
N GLY A 139 16.07 12.99 4.43
CA GLY A 139 17.24 13.63 3.79
C GLY A 139 18.44 12.72 3.57
N LYS A 140 18.33 11.43 3.91
CA LYS A 140 19.36 10.40 3.66
C LYS A 140 18.80 9.36 2.71
N SER A 141 19.69 8.77 1.89
CA SER A 141 19.30 7.60 1.10
C SER A 141 18.79 6.51 2.04
N LEU A 142 17.69 5.86 1.63
CA LEU A 142 17.11 4.73 2.37
C LEU A 142 18.02 3.50 2.37
N HIS A 143 18.94 3.40 1.40
CA HIS A 143 19.96 2.34 1.32
C HIS A 143 21.15 2.58 2.26
N GLN A 144 21.32 3.81 2.74
CA GLN A 144 22.39 4.18 3.69
C GLN A 144 21.94 4.09 5.16
N GLN A 145 20.85 3.36 5.41
CA GLN A 145 20.23 3.17 6.73
C GLN A 145 20.02 1.68 6.96
N SER A 146 19.89 1.26 8.23
CA SER A 146 19.44 -0.12 8.50
C SER A 146 18.00 -0.32 8.02
N HIS A 147 17.60 -1.57 7.77
CA HIS A 147 16.25 -1.91 7.27
C HIS A 147 15.15 -1.31 8.16
N GLY A 148 15.28 -1.43 9.48
CA GLY A 148 14.30 -0.86 10.39
C GLY A 148 14.31 0.67 10.43
N GLU A 149 15.47 1.32 10.20
CA GLU A 149 15.57 2.79 10.14
C GLU A 149 14.93 3.33 8.86
N SER A 150 15.18 2.69 7.72
CA SER A 150 14.60 3.10 6.44
C SER A 150 13.07 2.96 6.45
N PHE A 151 12.53 1.92 7.08
CA PHE A 151 11.08 1.76 7.29
C PHE A 151 10.53 2.89 8.17
N PHE A 152 11.17 3.11 9.32
CA PHE A 152 10.76 4.14 10.27
C PHE A 152 10.83 5.55 9.67
N ALA A 153 11.83 5.83 8.83
CA ALA A 153 11.96 7.09 8.11
C ALA A 153 10.78 7.35 7.17
N THR A 154 10.27 6.32 6.48
CA THR A 154 9.05 6.45 5.67
C THR A 154 7.84 6.78 6.55
N PHE A 155 7.61 6.05 7.63
CA PHE A 155 6.46 6.31 8.51
C PHE A 155 6.51 7.71 9.14
N LEU A 156 7.70 8.16 9.54
CA LEU A 156 7.87 9.44 10.24
C LEU A 156 7.87 10.65 9.30
N HIS A 157 8.49 10.53 8.13
CA HIS A 157 8.74 11.69 7.26
C HIS A 157 7.89 11.71 6.01
N ARG A 158 7.46 10.55 5.49
CA ARG A 158 6.70 10.48 4.24
C ARG A 158 5.21 10.54 4.48
N PHE A 159 4.69 10.04 5.60
CA PHE A 159 3.25 10.03 5.86
C PHE A 159 2.79 11.41 6.36
N TRP A 160 2.49 12.32 5.44
CA TRP A 160 2.19 13.73 5.76
C TRP A 160 0.78 13.97 6.31
N GLY A 161 -0.05 12.94 6.41
CA GLY A 161 -1.44 13.02 6.82
C GLY A 161 -2.37 13.48 5.69
N ASN A 162 -3.68 13.47 5.97
CA ASN A 162 -4.73 13.70 4.96
C ASN A 162 -4.57 12.80 3.71
N GLY A 163 -4.09 11.58 3.91
CA GLY A 163 -3.81 10.62 2.87
C GLY A 163 -4.45 9.26 3.09
N LEU A 164 -4.32 8.40 2.07
CA LEU A 164 -4.68 6.99 2.13
C LEU A 164 -3.40 6.15 2.16
N TYR A 165 -3.18 5.45 3.27
CA TYR A 165 -2.01 4.60 3.48
C TYR A 165 -2.45 3.14 3.52
N ILE A 166 -1.83 2.33 2.67
CA ILE A 166 -2.02 0.87 2.65
C ILE A 166 -0.69 0.26 3.07
N MET A 167 -0.73 -0.68 4.01
CA MET A 167 0.47 -1.26 4.58
C MET A 167 0.31 -2.77 4.63
N ASP A 168 1.31 -3.47 4.09
CA ASP A 168 1.44 -4.92 4.13
C ASP A 168 2.67 -5.28 4.96
N GLU A 169 2.42 -5.99 6.06
CA GLU A 169 3.40 -6.36 7.09
C GLU A 169 4.30 -5.19 7.58
N PRO A 170 3.74 -4.02 7.95
CA PRO A 170 4.54 -2.88 8.43
C PRO A 170 5.37 -3.19 9.69
N GLU A 171 5.01 -4.24 10.45
CA GLU A 171 5.71 -4.71 11.63
C GLU A 171 7.04 -5.42 11.34
N ALA A 172 7.25 -5.94 10.13
CA ALA A 172 8.31 -6.91 9.83
C ALA A 172 9.74 -6.40 10.13
N ALA A 173 10.00 -5.09 9.99
CA ALA A 173 11.31 -4.50 10.30
C ALA A 173 11.30 -3.56 11.51
N LEU A 174 10.20 -3.49 12.27
CA LEU A 174 10.09 -2.61 13.43
C LEU A 174 10.25 -3.41 14.73
N SER A 175 11.20 -2.97 15.56
CA SER A 175 11.27 -3.48 16.94
C SER A 175 9.99 -3.12 17.73
N PRO A 176 9.63 -3.87 18.78
CA PRO A 176 8.44 -3.57 19.58
C PRO A 176 8.38 -2.12 20.07
N PHE A 177 9.53 -1.56 20.47
CA PHE A 177 9.62 -0.16 20.90
C PHE A 177 9.30 0.83 19.77
N ARG A 178 9.74 0.55 18.53
CA ARG A 178 9.42 1.39 17.36
C ARG A 178 7.96 1.28 16.95
N GLN A 179 7.35 0.10 17.08
CA GLN A 179 5.91 -0.06 16.85
C GLN A 179 5.10 0.79 17.86
N LEU A 180 5.48 0.78 19.14
CA LEU A 180 4.88 1.64 20.16
C LEU A 180 5.07 3.14 19.88
N ALA A 181 6.20 3.52 19.28
CA ALA A 181 6.45 4.90 18.91
C ALA A 181 5.52 5.40 17.78
N LEU A 182 5.03 4.51 16.92
CA LEU A 182 4.08 4.84 15.85
C LEU A 182 2.62 4.99 16.32
N LEU A 183 2.31 4.56 17.54
CA LEU A 183 0.96 4.64 18.12
C LEU A 183 0.71 5.93 18.94
N ARG A 184 1.69 6.82 19.01
CA ARG A 184 1.64 8.06 19.81
C ARG A 184 1.11 9.25 19.05
#